data_AF-A0A1F5RY55-F1
#
_entry.id   AF-A0A1F5RY55-F1
#
_cell.length_a   1.000
_cell.length_b   1.000
_cell.length_c   1.000
_cell.angle_alpha   90.00
_cell.angle_beta   90.00
_cell.angle_gamma   90.00
#
_symmetry.space_group_name_H-M   'P 1'
#
loop_
_entity.id
_entity.type
_entity.pdbx_description
1 polymer ?
#
loop_
_entity_poly.entity_id
_entity_poly.type
_entity_poly.pdbx_seq_one_letter_code
_entity_poly.pdbx_strand_id
1 'polypeptide(L)'
;MSTTDVVQIVDVVQIVAAALFMLWFWLLLRLKIGSYSNYYGDMNVRSEKRWLLVDLKRARKNIYFVIGRDYLNLWDNSKVIRQLQAAIQRGVEITFIISQVDRPKIDNLQALVGKGISIRLLDGQPHNTLRLVDGIGTYTANPGMGEFLWTNKNSQIAQKTEKIISDLLNHCLAA
;
A
#
# COMPACT_ATOMS: atom_id res chain seq x y z
N MET A 1 63.16 -19.01 5.31
CA MET A 1 62.00 -18.11 5.50
C MET A 1 62.14 -17.51 6.89
N SER A 2 62.25 -16.19 6.99
CA SER A 2 62.39 -15.56 8.31
C SER A 2 61.05 -15.65 9.04
N THR A 3 61.08 -15.74 10.37
CA THR A 3 59.87 -15.74 11.22
C THR A 3 58.98 -14.53 10.95
N THR A 4 59.57 -13.41 10.53
CA THR A 4 58.90 -12.17 10.12
C THR A 4 58.04 -12.31 8.87
N ASP A 5 58.48 -13.10 7.87
CA ASP A 5 57.71 -13.31 6.62
C ASP A 5 56.46 -14.17 6.86
N VAL A 6 56.56 -15.14 7.77
CA VAL A 6 55.45 -16.02 8.15
C VAL A 6 54.38 -15.25 8.93
N VAL A 7 54.79 -14.36 9.83
CA VAL A 7 53.87 -13.50 10.61
C VAL A 7 53.09 -12.55 9.69
N GLN A 8 53.74 -11.90 8.72
CA GLN A 8 53.06 -11.02 7.77
C GLN A 8 52.03 -11.76 6.89
N ILE A 9 52.32 -12.98 6.46
CA ILE A 9 51.37 -13.79 5.67
C ILE A 9 50.15 -14.18 6.52
N VAL A 10 50.36 -14.54 7.79
CA VAL A 10 49.26 -14.90 8.71
C VAL A 10 48.35 -13.69 8.96
N ASP A 11 48.91 -12.49 9.15
CA ASP A 11 48.15 -11.26 9.36
C ASP A 11 47.28 -10.92 8.14
N VAL A 12 47.85 -11.02 6.93
CA VAL A 12 47.12 -10.77 5.67
C VAL A 12 45.97 -11.77 5.49
N VAL A 13 46.20 -13.05 5.76
CA VAL A 13 45.16 -14.10 5.66
C VAL A 13 44.02 -13.85 6.66
N GLN A 14 44.33 -13.42 7.88
CA GLN A 14 43.31 -13.08 8.88
C GLN A 14 42.47 -11.87 8.47
N ILE A 15 43.09 -10.83 7.93
CA ILE A 15 42.39 -9.63 7.45
C ILE A 15 41.43 -9.99 6.30
N VAL A 16 41.89 -10.78 5.33
CA VAL A 16 41.06 -11.22 4.20
C VAL A 16 39.90 -12.10 4.68
N ALA A 17 40.14 -13.03 5.60
CA ALA A 17 39.10 -13.87 6.18
C ALA A 17 38.04 -13.06 6.94
N ALA A 18 38.46 -12.06 7.73
CA ALA A 18 37.54 -11.17 8.44
C ALA A 18 36.69 -10.33 7.48
N ALA A 19 37.28 -9.80 6.41
CA ALA A 19 36.55 -9.03 5.39
C ALA A 19 35.49 -9.89 4.68
N LEU A 20 35.83 -11.12 4.31
CA LEU A 20 34.90 -12.07 3.68
C LEU A 20 33.76 -12.46 4.64
N PHE A 21 34.07 -12.69 5.92
CA PHE A 21 33.05 -12.97 6.93
C PHE A 21 32.09 -11.80 7.13
N MET A 22 32.59 -10.57 7.19
CA MET A 22 31.76 -9.36 7.31
C MET A 22 30.86 -9.17 6.09
N LEU A 23 31.37 -9.43 4.89
CA LEU A 23 30.60 -9.36 3.65
C LEU A 23 29.49 -10.42 3.60
N TRP A 24 29.80 -11.65 3.99
CA TRP A 24 28.82 -12.74 4.09
C TRP A 24 27.75 -12.46 5.14
N PHE A 25 28.13 -11.97 6.32
CA PHE A 25 27.20 -11.58 7.38
C PHE A 25 26.26 -10.46 6.93
N TRP A 26 26.78 -9.45 6.23
CA TRP A 26 25.97 -8.38 5.63
C TRP A 26 24.97 -8.90 4.61
N LEU A 27 25.38 -9.84 3.77
CA LEU A 27 24.51 -10.48 2.78
C LEU A 27 23.35 -11.22 3.47
N LEU A 28 23.66 -12.02 4.50
CA LEU A 28 22.64 -12.73 5.27
C LEU A 28 21.68 -11.78 5.98
N LEU A 29 22.19 -10.68 6.54
CA LEU A 29 21.36 -9.67 7.18
C LEU A 29 20.38 -9.04 6.17
N ARG A 30 20.87 -8.69 4.97
CA ARG A 30 20.04 -8.16 3.87
C ARG A 30 18.97 -9.15 3.42
N LEU A 31 19.34 -10.42 3.23
CA LEU A 31 18.40 -11.47 2.82
C LEU A 31 17.32 -11.70 3.89
N LYS A 32 17.69 -11.69 5.17
CA LYS A 32 16.76 -11.82 6.28
C LYS A 32 15.80 -10.63 6.35
N ILE A 33 16.30 -9.40 6.29
CA ILE A 33 15.48 -8.18 6.29
C ILE A 33 14.53 -8.14 5.07
N GLY A 34 15.03 -8.48 3.88
CA GLY A 34 14.22 -8.56 2.67
C GLY A 34 13.11 -9.61 2.76
N SER A 35 13.40 -10.78 3.35
CA SER A 35 12.40 -11.83 3.57
C SER A 35 11.31 -11.40 4.55
N TYR A 36 11.65 -10.69 5.63
CA TYR A 36 10.65 -10.15 6.55
C TYR A 36 9.79 -9.07 5.89
N SER A 37 10.40 -8.15 5.15
CA SER A 37 9.68 -7.08 4.43
C SER A 37 8.62 -7.66 3.47
N ASN A 38 8.99 -8.66 2.68
CA ASN A 38 8.07 -9.32 1.75
C ASN A 38 6.94 -10.08 2.49
N TYR A 39 7.26 -10.79 3.58
CA TYR A 39 6.28 -11.53 4.38
C TYR A 39 5.22 -10.62 5.01
N TYR A 40 5.65 -9.49 5.59
CA TYR A 40 4.72 -8.52 6.17
C TYR A 40 3.90 -7.78 5.08
N GLY A 41 4.49 -7.51 3.91
CA GLY A 41 3.77 -6.99 2.75
C GLY A 41 2.60 -7.90 2.33
N ASP A 42 2.86 -9.20 2.17
CA ASP A 42 1.84 -10.18 1.76
C ASP A 42 0.71 -10.33 2.79
N MET A 43 1.04 -10.34 4.10
CA MET A 43 0.03 -10.38 5.17
C MET A 43 -0.86 -9.14 5.18
N ASN A 44 -0.27 -7.97 4.92
CA ASN A 44 -0.99 -6.70 4.90
C ASN A 44 -1.93 -6.60 3.70
N VAL A 45 -1.50 -7.01 2.50
CA VAL A 45 -2.36 -7.04 1.30
C VAL A 45 -3.56 -7.97 1.50
N ARG A 46 -3.36 -9.14 2.13
CA ARG A 46 -4.47 -10.06 2.46
C ARG A 46 -5.44 -9.45 3.45
N SER A 47 -4.92 -8.78 4.47
CA SER A 47 -5.74 -8.16 5.52
C SER A 47 -6.51 -6.96 4.99
N GLU A 48 -5.87 -6.08 4.23
CA GLU A 48 -6.51 -4.96 3.52
C GLU A 48 -7.61 -5.46 2.60
N LYS A 49 -7.34 -6.49 1.79
CA LYS A 49 -8.37 -7.13 0.95
C LYS A 49 -9.57 -7.60 1.76
N ARG A 50 -9.35 -8.23 2.92
CA ARG A 50 -10.45 -8.72 3.77
C ARG A 50 -11.31 -7.57 4.26
N TRP A 51 -10.69 -6.50 4.76
CA TRP A 51 -11.40 -5.31 5.23
C TRP A 51 -12.13 -4.57 4.11
N LEU A 52 -11.47 -4.40 2.95
CA LEU A 52 -12.08 -3.83 1.75
C LEU A 52 -13.38 -4.57 1.36
N LEU A 53 -13.37 -5.90 1.37
CA LEU A 53 -14.56 -6.69 1.04
C LEU A 53 -15.67 -6.54 2.09
N VAL A 54 -15.32 -6.37 3.37
CA VAL A 54 -16.31 -6.10 4.44
C VAL A 54 -16.95 -4.73 4.24
N ASP A 55 -16.13 -3.73 3.94
CA ASP A 55 -16.56 -2.36 3.77
C ASP A 55 -17.44 -2.18 2.54
N LEU A 56 -17.05 -2.76 1.40
CA LEU A 56 -17.87 -2.80 0.20
C LEU A 56 -19.25 -3.41 0.48
N LYS A 57 -19.32 -4.49 1.27
CA LYS A 57 -20.59 -5.13 1.64
C LYS A 57 -21.46 -4.30 2.57
N ARG A 58 -20.85 -3.53 3.46
CA ARG A 58 -21.57 -2.78 4.51
C ARG A 58 -21.97 -1.38 4.09
N ALA A 59 -21.26 -0.79 3.14
CA ALA A 59 -21.52 0.55 2.63
C ALA A 59 -22.96 0.71 2.13
N ARG A 60 -23.54 1.88 2.42
CA ARG A 60 -24.94 2.23 2.12
C ARG A 60 -25.10 3.53 1.36
N LYS A 61 -24.15 4.47 1.46
CA LYS A 61 -24.24 5.80 0.88
C LYS A 61 -23.08 6.06 -0.06
N ASN A 62 -21.87 6.15 0.48
CA ASN A 62 -20.70 6.51 -0.30
C ASN A 62 -19.42 5.84 0.20
N ILE A 63 -18.49 5.68 -0.73
CA ILE A 63 -17.14 5.24 -0.45
C ILE A 63 -16.16 6.13 -1.20
N TYR A 64 -15.21 6.69 -0.48
CA TYR A 64 -14.04 7.36 -1.05
C TYR A 64 -12.83 6.45 -0.90
N PHE A 65 -12.10 6.26 -1.99
CA PHE A 65 -10.84 5.54 -2.03
C PHE A 65 -9.73 6.50 -2.46
N VAL A 66 -8.76 6.75 -1.59
CA VAL A 66 -7.47 7.33 -1.99
C VAL A 66 -6.51 6.18 -2.15
N ILE A 67 -6.06 5.91 -3.38
CA ILE A 67 -5.24 4.72 -3.66
C ILE A 67 -3.77 5.10 -3.77
N GLY A 68 -2.95 4.58 -2.86
CA GLY A 68 -1.49 4.57 -3.01
C GLY A 68 -1.02 3.42 -3.92
N ARG A 69 0.21 3.54 -4.45
CA ARG A 69 0.78 2.64 -5.47
C ARG A 69 0.63 1.16 -5.15
N ASP A 70 0.90 0.81 -3.90
CA ASP A 70 1.10 -0.58 -3.46
C ASP A 70 -0.20 -1.38 -3.33
N TYR A 71 -1.35 -0.70 -3.41
CA TYR A 71 -2.67 -1.34 -3.35
C TYR A 71 -3.39 -1.36 -4.70
N LEU A 72 -2.74 -0.90 -5.78
CA LEU A 72 -3.34 -0.91 -7.11
C LEU A 72 -3.71 -2.33 -7.58
N ASN A 73 -2.91 -3.34 -7.20
CA ASN A 73 -3.14 -4.73 -7.59
C ASN A 73 -4.41 -5.34 -6.94
N LEU A 74 -4.98 -4.72 -5.90
CA LEU A 74 -6.24 -5.20 -5.32
C LEU A 74 -7.43 -5.03 -6.28
N TRP A 75 -7.34 -4.06 -7.20
CA TRP A 75 -8.43 -3.70 -8.12
C TRP A 75 -8.54 -4.65 -9.31
N ASP A 76 -7.50 -5.41 -9.61
CA ASP A 76 -7.55 -6.51 -10.60
C ASP A 76 -8.24 -7.77 -10.04
N ASN A 77 -8.54 -7.80 -8.74
CA ASN A 77 -9.09 -8.99 -8.10
C ASN A 77 -10.58 -9.16 -8.43
N SER A 78 -10.94 -10.25 -9.11
CA SER A 78 -12.33 -10.55 -9.48
C SER A 78 -13.33 -10.56 -8.31
N LYS A 79 -12.91 -10.95 -7.10
CA LYS A 79 -13.80 -10.88 -5.91
C LYS A 79 -14.06 -9.43 -5.48
N VAL A 80 -13.04 -8.57 -5.55
CA VAL A 80 -13.18 -7.13 -5.25
C VAL A 80 -14.08 -6.48 -6.29
N ILE A 81 -13.83 -6.72 -7.58
CA ILE A 81 -14.65 -6.19 -8.69
C ILE A 81 -16.12 -6.57 -8.52
N ARG A 82 -16.44 -7.84 -8.23
CA ARG A 82 -17.84 -8.28 -8.00
C ARG A 82 -18.49 -7.56 -6.82
N GLN A 83 -17.75 -7.36 -5.72
CA GLN A 83 -18.30 -6.65 -4.56
C GLN A 83 -18.47 -5.15 -4.83
N LEU A 84 -17.59 -4.57 -5.66
CA LEU A 84 -17.68 -3.20 -6.12
C LEU A 84 -18.93 -2.99 -6.98
N GLN A 85 -19.14 -3.85 -7.98
CA GLN A 85 -20.36 -3.88 -8.79
C GLN A 85 -21.62 -4.03 -7.91
N ALA A 86 -21.59 -4.95 -6.94
CA ALA A 86 -22.70 -5.13 -6.01
C ALA A 86 -22.97 -3.89 -5.13
N ALA A 87 -21.94 -3.15 -4.73
CA ALA A 87 -22.10 -1.89 -3.99
C ALA A 87 -22.75 -0.81 -4.86
N ILE A 88 -22.31 -0.67 -6.11
CA ILE A 88 -22.91 0.26 -7.07
C ILE A 88 -24.37 -0.10 -7.34
N GLN A 89 -24.68 -1.39 -7.51
CA GLN A 89 -26.07 -1.86 -7.68
C GLN A 89 -26.95 -1.56 -6.47
N ARG A 90 -26.38 -1.46 -5.27
CA ARG A 90 -27.09 -1.02 -4.06
C ARG A 90 -27.27 0.51 -3.99
N GLY A 91 -26.78 1.26 -4.97
CA GLY A 91 -26.84 2.72 -5.00
C GLY A 91 -25.72 3.40 -4.21
N VAL A 92 -24.65 2.68 -3.88
CA VAL A 92 -23.49 3.28 -3.19
C VAL A 92 -22.68 4.10 -4.19
N GLU A 93 -22.45 5.37 -3.89
CA GLU A 93 -21.59 6.25 -4.68
C GLU A 93 -20.12 5.94 -4.40
N ILE A 94 -19.33 5.67 -5.44
CA ILE A 94 -17.92 5.30 -5.27
C ILE A 94 -17.03 6.30 -5.97
N THR A 95 -16.12 6.91 -5.21
CA THR A 95 -15.14 7.87 -5.73
C THR A 95 -13.72 7.37 -5.51
N PHE A 96 -12.96 7.34 -6.59
CA PHE A 96 -11.53 7.04 -6.60
C PHE A 96 -10.74 8.34 -6.76
N ILE A 97 -9.82 8.57 -5.84
CA ILE A 97 -8.84 9.67 -5.85
C ILE A 97 -7.47 9.02 -6.06
N ILE A 98 -6.90 9.23 -7.24
CA ILE A 98 -5.68 8.53 -7.68
C ILE A 98 -4.70 9.50 -8.32
N SER A 99 -3.45 9.11 -8.42
CA SER A 99 -2.48 9.86 -9.23
C SER A 99 -2.80 9.71 -10.72
N GLN A 100 -2.59 10.78 -11.49
CA GLN A 100 -2.75 10.76 -12.95
C GLN A 100 -1.94 9.65 -13.64
N VAL A 101 -0.76 9.30 -13.10
CA VAL A 101 0.09 8.24 -13.66
C VAL A 101 -0.52 6.85 -13.50
N ASP A 102 -1.40 6.66 -12.52
CA ASP A 102 -2.06 5.39 -12.22
C ASP A 102 -3.43 5.28 -12.93
N ARG A 103 -3.86 6.32 -13.66
CA ARG A 103 -5.14 6.36 -14.40
C ARG A 103 -5.37 5.15 -15.30
N PRO A 104 -4.41 4.68 -16.13
CA PRO A 104 -4.66 3.55 -17.03
C PRO A 104 -5.07 2.26 -16.30
N LYS A 105 -4.60 2.06 -15.06
CA LYS A 105 -5.00 0.89 -14.24
C LYS A 105 -6.45 0.98 -13.77
N ILE A 106 -6.93 2.18 -13.49
CA ILE A 106 -8.30 2.41 -13.03
C ILE A 106 -9.28 2.52 -14.20
N ASP A 107 -8.85 2.97 -15.38
CA ASP A 107 -9.69 2.95 -16.58
C ASP A 107 -10.14 1.51 -16.93
N ASN A 108 -9.24 0.53 -16.77
CA ASN A 108 -9.60 -0.90 -16.90
C ASN A 108 -10.63 -1.33 -15.86
N LEU A 109 -10.51 -0.88 -14.61
CA LEU A 109 -11.51 -1.13 -13.57
C LEU A 109 -12.87 -0.54 -13.95
N GLN A 110 -12.89 0.68 -14.49
CA GLN A 110 -14.13 1.33 -14.95
C GLN A 110 -14.80 0.52 -16.06
N ALA A 111 -14.02 -0.03 -17.00
CA ALA A 111 -14.55 -0.90 -18.06
C ALA A 111 -15.16 -2.20 -17.49
N LEU A 112 -14.55 -2.78 -16.45
CA LEU A 112 -15.02 -4.02 -15.82
C LEU A 112 -16.25 -3.81 -14.92
N VAL A 113 -16.31 -2.68 -14.23
CA VAL A 113 -17.35 -2.38 -13.23
C VAL A 113 -18.55 -1.67 -13.86
N GLY A 114 -18.33 -0.96 -14.97
CA GLY A 114 -19.33 -0.20 -15.69
C GLY A 114 -19.49 1.23 -15.16
N LYS A 115 -20.63 1.86 -15.48
CA LYS A 115 -20.99 3.19 -14.96
C LYS A 115 -21.28 3.08 -13.46
N GLY A 116 -20.84 4.07 -12.67
CA GLY A 116 -21.12 4.13 -11.23
C GLY A 116 -19.91 4.39 -10.34
N ILE A 117 -18.71 4.48 -10.92
CA ILE A 117 -17.53 4.99 -10.23
C ILE A 117 -17.17 6.38 -10.76
N SER A 118 -16.79 7.26 -9.85
CA SER A 118 -16.27 8.60 -10.12
C SER A 118 -14.76 8.57 -9.93
N ILE A 119 -13.99 9.12 -10.88
CA ILE A 119 -12.53 9.18 -10.78
C ILE A 119 -12.13 10.65 -10.64
N ARG A 120 -11.19 10.91 -9.74
CA ARG A 120 -10.58 12.21 -9.45
C ARG A 120 -9.07 12.02 -9.50
N LEU A 121 -8.40 12.89 -10.26
CA LEU A 121 -6.98 12.75 -10.56
C LEU A 121 -6.18 13.77 -9.76
N LEU A 122 -5.06 13.32 -9.20
CA LEU A 122 -4.05 14.15 -8.54
C LEU A 122 -2.83 14.26 -9.44
N ASP A 123 -2.21 15.43 -9.45
CA ASP A 123 -0.95 15.67 -10.16
C ASP A 123 0.22 14.89 -9.51
N GLY A 124 0.18 14.75 -8.19
CA GLY A 124 1.12 13.97 -7.38
C GLY A 124 0.60 12.59 -7.00
N GLN A 125 1.50 11.77 -6.43
CA GLN A 125 1.14 10.45 -5.91
C GLN A 125 0.75 10.52 -4.43
N PRO A 126 -0.43 10.01 -4.04
CA PRO A 126 -0.78 9.95 -2.62
C PRO A 126 0.13 8.95 -1.90
N HIS A 127 0.79 9.41 -0.84
CA HIS A 127 1.69 8.59 -0.03
C HIS A 127 0.97 7.51 0.78
N ASN A 128 -0.33 7.69 1.06
CA ASN A 128 -1.12 6.82 1.91
C ASN A 128 -2.33 6.28 1.17
N THR A 129 -2.78 5.09 1.57
CA THR A 129 -4.05 4.53 1.11
C THR A 129 -5.12 4.81 2.14
N LEU A 130 -6.15 5.54 1.75
CA LEU A 130 -7.24 5.97 2.63
C LEU A 130 -8.55 5.44 2.11
N ARG A 131 -9.44 5.10 3.02
CA ARG A 131 -10.82 4.76 2.68
C ARG A 131 -11.78 5.42 3.65
N LEU A 132 -12.83 6.05 3.15
CA LEU A 132 -13.92 6.58 3.96
C LEU A 132 -15.22 5.93 3.50
N VAL A 133 -15.92 5.24 4.41
CA VAL A 133 -17.12 4.44 4.11
C VAL A 133 -18.29 4.97 4.93
N ASP A 134 -19.28 5.60 4.30
CA ASP A 134 -20.43 6.19 5.00
C ASP A 134 -20.05 7.10 6.19
N GLY A 135 -18.94 7.83 6.08
CA GLY A 135 -18.39 8.65 7.16
C GLY A 135 -17.55 7.90 8.20
N ILE A 136 -17.27 6.61 7.99
CA ILE A 136 -16.34 5.81 8.81
C ILE A 136 -14.97 5.77 8.11
N GLY A 137 -13.97 6.41 8.72
CA GLY A 137 -12.62 6.46 8.17
C GLY A 137 -11.80 5.22 8.48
N THR A 138 -11.15 4.67 7.45
CA THR A 138 -10.08 3.69 7.54
C THR A 138 -8.82 4.30 6.95
N TYR A 139 -7.73 4.20 7.70
CA TYR A 139 -6.44 4.75 7.32
C TYR A 139 -5.44 3.60 7.21
N THR A 140 -4.88 3.41 6.01
CA THR A 140 -3.81 2.45 5.75
C THR A 140 -2.56 3.24 5.36
N ALA A 141 -1.69 3.49 6.35
CA ALA A 141 -0.38 4.06 6.11
C ALA A 141 0.46 3.04 5.34
N ASN A 142 1.17 3.48 4.30
CA ASN A 142 2.14 2.63 3.64
C ASN A 142 3.55 3.21 3.74
N PRO A 143 4.37 2.73 4.67
CA PRO A 143 5.79 2.94 4.59
C PRO A 143 6.41 1.67 3.97
N GLY A 144 7.55 1.76 3.30
CA GLY A 144 8.40 0.58 3.04
C GLY A 144 8.95 -0.09 4.32
N MET A 145 8.29 0.05 5.48
CA MET A 145 8.80 -0.12 6.85
C MET A 145 7.88 -0.90 7.82
N GLY A 146 6.84 -1.60 7.34
CA GLY A 146 6.04 -2.51 8.16
C GLY A 146 5.14 -1.83 9.20
N GLU A 147 3.99 -1.30 8.77
CA GLU A 147 3.01 -0.75 9.72
C GLU A 147 1.54 -1.07 9.39
N PHE A 148 0.70 -0.72 10.38
CA PHE A 148 -0.50 -1.38 10.86
C PHE A 148 -1.81 -0.89 10.21
N LEU A 149 -2.71 -1.83 9.95
CA LEU A 149 -4.13 -1.57 9.67
C LEU A 149 -4.81 -1.00 10.92
N TRP A 150 -5.12 0.30 10.92
CA TRP A 150 -5.91 0.91 11.98
C TRP A 150 -7.34 1.13 11.50
N THR A 151 -8.17 0.09 11.66
CA THR A 151 -9.63 0.21 11.55
C THR A 151 -10.17 0.61 12.91
N ASN A 152 -10.40 1.90 13.16
CA ASN A 152 -11.10 2.32 14.36
C ASN A 152 -12.42 3.00 13.97
N LYS A 153 -13.51 2.60 14.63
CA LYS A 153 -14.80 3.33 14.63
C LYS A 153 -14.71 4.66 15.41
N ASN A 154 -13.51 5.15 15.68
CA ASN A 154 -13.28 6.33 16.49
C ASN A 154 -13.55 7.56 15.61
N SER A 155 -14.47 8.40 16.06
CA SER A 155 -14.94 9.58 15.34
C SER A 155 -13.81 10.51 14.91
N GLN A 156 -12.71 10.57 15.67
CA GLN A 156 -11.54 11.39 15.35
C GLN A 156 -10.78 10.93 14.09
N ILE A 157 -10.66 9.61 13.85
CA ILE A 157 -9.98 9.09 12.65
C ILE A 157 -10.85 9.33 11.42
N ALA A 158 -12.15 9.13 11.56
CA ALA A 158 -13.13 9.45 10.53
C ALA A 158 -13.04 10.93 10.14
N GLN A 159 -13.10 11.84 11.11
CA GLN A 159 -12.97 13.29 10.87
C GLN A 159 -11.64 13.66 10.22
N LYS A 160 -10.52 13.08 10.66
CA LYS A 160 -9.21 13.33 10.06
C LYS A 160 -9.16 12.82 8.62
N THR A 161 -9.71 11.63 8.36
CA THR A 161 -9.75 11.02 7.02
C THR A 161 -10.63 11.84 6.08
N GLU A 162 -11.79 12.27 6.56
CA GLU A 162 -12.71 13.15 5.84
C GLU A 162 -12.05 14.49 5.50
N LYS A 163 -11.34 15.11 6.46
CA LYS A 163 -10.58 16.34 6.21
C LYS A 163 -9.54 16.14 5.12
N ILE A 164 -8.73 15.08 5.20
CA ILE A 164 -7.71 14.79 4.19
C ILE A 164 -8.34 14.55 2.82
N ILE A 165 -9.45 13.82 2.73
CA ILE A 165 -10.15 13.57 1.47
C ILE A 165 -10.72 14.87 0.89
N SER A 166 -11.34 15.71 1.72
CA SER A 166 -11.85 17.02 1.31
C SER A 166 -10.73 17.90 0.77
N ASP A 167 -9.60 17.97 1.48
CA ASP A 167 -8.41 18.70 1.04
C ASP A 167 -7.91 18.15 -0.30
N LEU A 168 -7.79 16.82 -0.46
CA LEU A 168 -7.36 16.20 -1.72
C LEU A 168 -8.31 16.49 -2.88
N LEU A 169 -9.62 16.46 -2.66
CA LEU A 169 -10.62 16.77 -3.69
C LEU A 169 -10.48 18.20 -4.22
N ASN A 170 -10.12 19.16 -3.36
CA ASN A 170 -9.87 20.55 -3.76
C ASN A 170 -8.57 20.72 -4.58
N HIS A 171 -7.64 19.77 -4.48
CA HIS A 171 -6.37 19.76 -5.22
C HIS A 171 -6.38 18.78 -6.40
N CYS A 172 -7.53 18.16 -6.70
CA CYS A 172 -7.67 17.34 -7.88
C CYS A 172 -7.62 18.21 -9.13
N LEU A 173 -7.04 17.66 -10.20
CA LEU A 173 -7.04 18.26 -11.52
C LEU A 173 -8.49 18.49 -11.97
N ALA A 174 -8.74 19.62 -12.61
CA ALA A 174 -10.04 19.90 -13.21
C ALA A 174 -10.41 18.78 -14.18
N ALA A 175 -11.65 18.28 -14.05
CA ALA A 175 -12.17 17.16 -14.83
C ALA A 175 -12.26 17.45 -16.32
#